data_AF-A0A1I0H7C1-F1
#
_entry.id   AF-A0A1I0H7C1-F1
#
_cell.length_a   1.000
_cell.length_b   1.000
_cell.length_c   1.000
_cell.angle_alpha   90.00
_cell.angle_beta   90.00
_cell.angle_gamma   90.00
#
_symmetry.space_group_name_H-M   'P 1'
#
loop_
_entity.id
_entity.type
_entity.pdbx_description
1 polymer ?
#
loop_
_entity_poly.entity_id
_entity_poly.type
_entity_poly.pdbx_seq_one_letter_code
_entity_poly.pdbx_strand_id
1 'polypeptide(L)'
;MTIFKKTNNPSPSLPSSQTPRTQGTPGTSAPSSQTQAPTPSSSTPPQKDAFGKKTGVTESTPLLGAPSTNPKDTQRAHEQLQSTPRKPIYSPAKEPSQHRENKFYKDGSENENIHTVIYKSATPADSIGWSQHEFFEKLGDHRHPVGSAERNAEQEYLLANMPKGALHEAAQIANKTGVGIAVRGTGLLAHMGIESGSPTKAQEFKNKTSKETDLWLCDAMTFGDVGAVVHYDPRATGTTKDASLPPIPGREPKQEWQQFVDTAWSAKRAHIEQHRMPQLESLTRKGKVSVPHDEKQWAQLKGQFESRLAEFRDEDSHYREGGPYAKHVSLQGPFIHLKERPGEHMYGDHDLFAFTTGGFGKLTLDHTPQLRDVQKALQEADTFQAQHGGIWNWQPQEKSHEAIKAKIMGAHSPPSGEPLVYIQPGGAVSAAFYIPADPSTQTEEKLISAWDAPNATKWLESTHSGAELLKKQNTAS
;
A
#
# COMPACT_ATOMS: atom_id res chain seq x y z
N MET A 1 33.99 46.68 -31.03
CA MET A 1 34.81 46.52 -29.81
C MET A 1 34.06 45.57 -28.89
N THR A 2 34.62 44.46 -28.41
CA THR A 2 35.94 43.84 -28.69
C THR A 2 35.78 42.32 -28.66
N ILE A 3 36.58 41.61 -29.46
CA ILE A 3 36.49 40.15 -29.69
C ILE A 3 37.62 39.46 -28.92
N PHE A 4 37.36 38.28 -28.34
CA PHE A 4 38.40 37.25 -28.19
C PHE A 4 37.87 35.83 -28.48
N LYS A 5 38.79 34.90 -28.79
CA LYS A 5 38.50 33.60 -29.40
C LYS A 5 38.92 32.42 -28.51
N LYS A 6 38.01 31.45 -28.38
CA LYS A 6 38.17 30.00 -28.64
C LYS A 6 39.58 29.40 -28.54
N THR A 7 39.72 28.39 -27.68
CA THR A 7 40.56 27.20 -27.90
C THR A 7 39.79 25.93 -27.50
N ASN A 8 40.03 24.84 -28.23
CA ASN A 8 39.56 23.47 -27.90
C ASN A 8 40.79 22.62 -27.56
N ASN A 9 40.62 21.54 -26.80
CA ASN A 9 41.34 20.26 -27.05
C ASN A 9 40.65 19.08 -26.32
N PRO A 10 40.94 17.80 -26.71
CA PRO A 10 40.02 16.68 -26.49
C PRO A 10 40.38 15.73 -25.33
N SER A 11 39.43 14.85 -25.01
CA SER A 11 39.56 13.75 -24.04
C SER A 11 40.50 12.62 -24.51
N PRO A 12 41.19 11.91 -23.59
CA PRO A 12 41.96 10.71 -23.91
C PRO A 12 41.08 9.45 -24.02
N SER A 13 41.56 8.46 -24.77
CA SER A 13 40.96 7.12 -24.89
C SER A 13 41.55 6.11 -23.90
N LEU A 14 40.83 5.02 -23.63
CA LEU A 14 41.31 3.86 -22.88
C LEU A 14 41.46 2.63 -23.80
N PRO A 15 42.45 1.75 -23.57
CA PRO A 15 42.76 0.62 -24.44
C PRO A 15 41.93 -0.64 -24.11
N SER A 16 41.90 -1.57 -25.07
CA SER A 16 41.35 -2.92 -24.94
C SER A 16 42.46 -3.98 -24.85
N SER A 17 42.20 -5.14 -24.21
CA SER A 17 42.66 -6.47 -24.68
C SER A 17 42.29 -7.66 -23.77
N GLN A 18 42.00 -8.79 -24.44
CA GLN A 18 42.34 -10.19 -24.09
C GLN A 18 41.81 -10.88 -22.81
N THR A 19 40.87 -11.80 -23.05
CA THR A 19 40.79 -13.16 -22.45
C THR A 19 41.79 -14.11 -23.16
N PRO A 20 41.98 -15.42 -22.83
CA PRO A 20 41.22 -16.33 -21.93
C PRO A 20 42.04 -17.30 -21.03
N ARG A 21 41.39 -18.23 -20.28
CA ARG A 21 41.36 -19.72 -20.48
C ARG A 21 41.27 -20.62 -19.21
N THR A 22 40.32 -21.57 -19.25
CA THR A 22 40.31 -22.99 -18.73
C THR A 22 40.37 -23.40 -17.23
N GLN A 23 39.31 -24.14 -16.84
CA GLN A 23 39.25 -25.43 -16.09
C GLN A 23 39.58 -25.54 -14.58
N GLY A 24 38.75 -26.32 -13.85
CA GLY A 24 39.02 -26.76 -12.47
C GLY A 24 37.81 -27.33 -11.69
N THR A 25 37.50 -28.63 -11.84
CA THR A 25 36.66 -29.48 -10.96
C THR A 25 37.23 -30.92 -10.99
N PRO A 26 36.88 -31.86 -10.09
CA PRO A 26 35.88 -31.84 -8.99
C PRO A 26 36.50 -32.12 -7.59
N GLY A 27 35.66 -32.28 -6.54
CA GLY A 27 36.13 -32.62 -5.19
C GLY A 27 35.02 -33.06 -4.21
N THR A 28 34.70 -34.36 -4.21
CA THR A 28 33.73 -35.03 -3.32
C THR A 28 34.13 -35.07 -1.84
N SER A 29 33.18 -34.95 -0.91
CA SER A 29 33.08 -35.85 0.25
C SER A 29 31.78 -35.67 1.05
N ALA A 30 31.21 -36.80 1.49
CA ALA A 30 30.19 -36.91 2.54
C ALA A 30 30.48 -38.19 3.35
N PRO A 31 30.18 -38.18 4.65
CA PRO A 31 29.32 -39.21 5.24
C PRO A 31 28.19 -38.55 6.06
N SER A 32 26.93 -39.02 6.09
CA SER A 32 26.42 -40.16 6.87
C SER A 32 26.92 -40.18 8.34
N SER A 33 26.11 -40.37 9.39
CA SER A 33 24.76 -40.93 9.54
C SER A 33 24.07 -40.20 10.74
N GLN A 34 22.91 -40.54 11.32
CA GLN A 34 22.29 -41.85 11.56
C GLN A 34 20.79 -41.73 11.91
N THR A 35 20.03 -42.82 11.76
CA THR A 35 18.57 -42.88 11.93
C THR A 35 18.12 -43.08 13.38
N GLN A 36 17.05 -42.41 13.85
CA GLN A 36 16.09 -43.01 14.78
C GLN A 36 14.75 -42.26 14.94
N ALA A 37 13.65 -43.01 14.84
CA ALA A 37 12.29 -42.71 15.26
C ALA A 37 11.43 -43.99 15.10
N PRO A 38 10.25 -44.14 15.73
CA PRO A 38 9.72 -43.49 16.93
C PRO A 38 9.32 -44.53 18.02
N THR A 39 8.84 -44.07 19.18
CA THR A 39 7.94 -44.86 20.05
C THR A 39 6.83 -43.97 20.65
N PRO A 40 5.57 -44.45 20.69
CA PRO A 40 4.46 -43.68 21.26
C PRO A 40 4.33 -43.88 22.77
N SER A 41 3.73 -42.91 23.46
CA SER A 41 3.13 -43.13 24.78
C SER A 41 1.74 -42.50 24.82
N SER A 42 0.79 -43.20 25.44
CA SER A 42 -0.62 -42.85 25.47
C SER A 42 -1.08 -42.44 26.87
N SER A 43 -1.90 -41.39 26.96
CA SER A 43 -2.81 -41.19 28.09
C SER A 43 -3.98 -40.28 27.70
N THR A 44 -5.18 -40.85 27.69
CA THR A 44 -6.45 -40.13 27.65
C THR A 44 -6.87 -39.70 29.08
N PRO A 45 -7.72 -38.67 29.26
CA PRO A 45 -7.81 -37.92 30.51
C PRO A 45 -8.88 -38.46 31.49
N PRO A 46 -8.83 -38.02 32.77
CA PRO A 46 -9.96 -38.15 33.68
C PRO A 46 -10.96 -37.00 33.49
N GLN A 47 -12.19 -37.31 33.04
CA GLN A 47 -13.35 -36.48 33.39
C GLN A 47 -13.62 -36.60 34.89
N LYS A 48 -14.09 -35.51 35.52
CA LYS A 48 -14.98 -35.58 36.68
C LYS A 48 -16.01 -34.45 36.66
N ASP A 49 -17.27 -34.83 36.54
CA ASP A 49 -18.40 -34.00 36.91
C ASP A 49 -18.51 -33.90 38.44
N ALA A 50 -18.96 -32.76 38.96
CA ALA A 50 -19.72 -32.69 40.22
C ALA A 50 -20.51 -31.38 40.31
N PHE A 51 -21.82 -31.49 40.54
CA PHE A 51 -22.71 -30.36 40.80
C PHE A 51 -22.40 -29.66 42.14
N GLY A 52 -22.42 -28.32 42.13
CA GLY A 52 -22.59 -27.46 43.31
C GLY A 52 -23.68 -26.42 43.03
N LYS A 53 -24.61 -26.16 43.97
CA LYS A 53 -25.87 -25.42 43.69
C LYS A 53 -26.29 -24.56 44.89
N LYS A 54 -27.07 -23.48 44.64
CA LYS A 54 -27.71 -22.52 45.59
C LYS A 54 -26.78 -21.38 46.10
N THR A 55 -27.24 -20.15 46.43
CA THR A 55 -28.59 -19.49 46.38
C THR A 55 -28.49 -17.95 46.43
N GLY A 56 -29.57 -17.24 46.05
CA GLY A 56 -29.77 -15.77 46.22
C GLY A 56 -29.60 -14.96 44.92
N VAL A 57 -30.53 -14.14 44.40
CA VAL A 57 -31.86 -13.63 44.84
C VAL A 57 -31.79 -12.66 46.04
N THR A 58 -32.38 -11.45 46.02
CA THR A 58 -33.30 -10.78 45.04
C THR A 58 -32.51 -9.86 44.04
N GLU A 59 -32.95 -8.76 43.38
CA GLU A 59 -34.15 -7.90 43.45
C GLU A 59 -34.53 -7.14 42.14
N SER A 60 -35.76 -6.63 42.10
CA SER A 60 -36.51 -5.77 41.16
C SER A 60 -35.83 -4.89 40.07
N THR A 61 -36.44 -4.91 38.88
CA THR A 61 -36.38 -3.88 37.80
C THR A 61 -37.75 -3.20 37.63
N PRO A 62 -37.87 -1.94 37.17
CA PRO A 62 -39.08 -1.42 36.54
C PRO A 62 -38.99 -1.54 35.00
N LEU A 63 -39.99 -2.17 34.35
CA LEU A 63 -40.05 -2.23 32.88
C LEU A 63 -40.59 -0.92 32.27
N LEU A 64 -40.03 -0.53 31.12
CA LEU A 64 -40.71 0.34 30.17
C LEU A 64 -41.88 -0.41 29.50
N GLY A 65 -43.01 0.27 29.32
CA GLY A 65 -44.29 -0.35 28.98
C GLY A 65 -44.39 -0.90 27.55
N ALA A 66 -45.22 -1.94 27.40
CA ALA A 66 -45.60 -2.50 26.10
C ALA A 66 -46.50 -1.53 25.28
N PRO A 67 -46.46 -1.57 23.94
CA PRO A 67 -47.30 -0.71 23.09
C PRO A 67 -48.79 -1.07 23.18
N SER A 68 -49.65 -0.05 23.10
CA SER A 68 -51.10 -0.20 23.04
C SER A 68 -51.54 -0.88 21.73
N THR A 69 -52.42 -1.88 21.82
CA THR A 69 -52.97 -2.61 20.67
C THR A 69 -54.25 -1.98 20.10
N ASN A 70 -54.48 -0.67 20.33
CA ASN A 70 -55.69 0.04 19.93
C ASN A 70 -55.51 0.77 18.58
N PRO A 71 -56.14 0.33 17.46
CA PRO A 71 -55.81 0.84 16.12
C PRO A 71 -56.08 2.35 15.89
N LYS A 72 -56.90 2.98 16.74
CA LYS A 72 -57.26 4.40 16.61
C LYS A 72 -56.18 5.36 17.10
N ASP A 73 -55.30 4.91 18.00
CA ASP A 73 -54.23 5.75 18.54
C ASP A 73 -53.06 5.85 17.52
N THR A 74 -52.83 4.79 16.74
CA THR A 74 -51.79 4.74 15.70
C THR A 74 -52.08 5.67 14.52
N GLN A 75 -53.35 5.81 14.09
CA GLN A 75 -53.71 6.75 13.02
C GLN A 75 -53.48 8.22 13.45
N ARG A 76 -53.84 8.57 14.69
CA ARG A 76 -53.77 9.94 15.19
C ARG A 76 -52.32 10.45 15.32
N ALA A 77 -51.37 9.55 15.59
CA ALA A 77 -49.95 9.86 15.58
C ALA A 77 -49.40 10.10 14.16
N HIS A 78 -49.99 9.48 13.14
CA HIS A 78 -49.52 9.60 11.75
C HIS A 78 -49.96 10.91 11.09
N GLU A 79 -51.18 11.38 11.36
CA GLU A 79 -51.73 12.62 10.79
C GLU A 79 -51.05 13.88 11.35
N GLN A 80 -50.66 13.90 12.64
CA GLN A 80 -49.97 15.05 13.25
C GLN A 80 -48.55 15.30 12.72
N LEU A 81 -47.96 14.38 11.94
CA LEU A 81 -46.63 14.52 11.35
C LEU A 81 -46.62 15.14 9.94
N GLN A 82 -47.77 15.38 9.32
CA GLN A 82 -47.85 15.80 7.90
C GLN A 82 -48.35 17.24 7.65
N SER A 83 -48.76 17.99 8.68
CA SER A 83 -49.52 19.24 8.51
C SER A 83 -48.81 20.55 8.93
N THR A 84 -47.47 20.64 8.89
CA THR A 84 -46.75 21.92 9.08
C THR A 84 -45.65 22.14 8.04
N PRO A 85 -45.76 23.11 7.12
CA PRO A 85 -44.68 23.45 6.20
C PRO A 85 -43.56 24.19 6.95
N ARG A 86 -42.48 23.46 7.28
CA ARG A 86 -41.27 24.07 7.85
C ARG A 86 -40.64 24.99 6.80
N LYS A 87 -40.67 26.31 7.05
CA LYS A 87 -39.80 27.26 6.33
C LYS A 87 -38.34 26.80 6.50
N PRO A 88 -37.50 26.83 5.46
CA PRO A 88 -36.09 26.49 5.60
C PRO A 88 -35.39 27.56 6.45
N ILE A 89 -35.19 27.28 7.74
CA ILE A 89 -34.33 28.07 8.64
C ILE A 89 -32.88 27.67 8.38
N TYR A 90 -32.43 27.89 7.16
CA TYR A 90 -31.04 28.03 6.73
C TYR A 90 -31.08 28.53 5.29
N SER A 91 -30.70 29.79 5.08
CA SER A 91 -30.16 30.17 3.78
C SER A 91 -28.93 29.30 3.53
N PRO A 92 -28.72 28.73 2.32
CA PRO A 92 -27.44 28.11 2.01
C PRO A 92 -26.37 29.17 2.21
N ALA A 93 -25.43 28.92 3.12
CA ALA A 93 -24.20 29.69 3.15
C ALA A 93 -23.58 29.58 1.76
N LYS A 94 -23.03 30.68 1.21
CA LYS A 94 -22.24 30.60 -0.02
C LYS A 94 -21.15 29.56 0.23
N GLU A 95 -21.19 28.44 -0.50
CA GLU A 95 -20.14 27.43 -0.38
C GLU A 95 -18.80 28.12 -0.66
N PRO A 96 -17.83 28.08 0.28
CA PRO A 96 -16.50 28.54 -0.02
C PRO A 96 -15.97 27.64 -1.13
N SER A 97 -15.59 28.25 -2.26
CA SER A 97 -15.29 27.54 -3.51
C SER A 97 -14.26 26.43 -3.29
N GLN A 98 -14.69 25.16 -3.38
CA GLN A 98 -13.89 23.98 -3.00
C GLN A 98 -12.77 23.63 -4.00
N HIS A 99 -12.29 24.60 -4.77
CA HIS A 99 -11.22 24.43 -5.74
C HIS A 99 -9.85 24.45 -5.05
N ARG A 100 -8.97 23.56 -5.50
CA ARG A 100 -7.61 23.40 -4.98
C ARG A 100 -6.62 23.95 -6.01
N GLU A 101 -5.58 24.60 -5.51
CA GLU A 101 -4.41 24.92 -6.34
C GLU A 101 -3.24 24.07 -5.87
N ASN A 102 -3.11 22.86 -6.44
CA ASN A 102 -1.80 22.21 -6.47
C ASN A 102 -0.88 23.08 -7.34
N LYS A 103 0.09 23.76 -6.72
CA LYS A 103 1.00 24.68 -7.38
C LYS A 103 2.31 24.04 -7.84
N PHE A 104 2.50 22.74 -7.60
CA PHE A 104 3.82 22.10 -7.53
C PHE A 104 4.42 21.78 -8.92
N TYR A 105 4.05 22.57 -9.94
CA TYR A 105 4.58 22.54 -11.31
C TYR A 105 5.04 23.93 -11.78
N LYS A 106 5.76 24.70 -10.93
CA LYS A 106 6.62 25.86 -11.27
C LYS A 106 7.50 26.32 -10.08
N ASP A 107 8.75 25.84 -10.02
CA ASP A 107 9.94 26.64 -9.62
C ASP A 107 11.23 25.80 -9.65
N GLY A 108 11.16 24.52 -9.25
CA GLY A 108 12.31 23.61 -9.18
C GLY A 108 13.08 23.67 -7.87
N SER A 109 12.48 24.21 -6.80
CA SER A 109 13.05 24.24 -5.45
C SER A 109 12.01 23.80 -4.42
N GLU A 110 12.08 22.54 -3.98
CA GLU A 110 11.09 21.94 -3.07
C GLU A 110 10.97 22.74 -1.74
N ASN A 111 9.83 23.43 -1.52
CA ASN A 111 9.04 23.46 -0.24
C ASN A 111 7.94 24.56 -0.23
N GLU A 112 6.82 24.37 -0.94
CA GLU A 112 5.52 25.00 -0.58
C GLU A 112 4.39 23.96 -0.39
N ASN A 113 4.71 22.66 -0.39
CA ASN A 113 3.74 21.59 -0.63
C ASN A 113 2.78 21.27 0.54
N ILE A 114 3.03 21.80 1.74
CA ILE A 114 2.40 21.31 2.97
C ILE A 114 1.14 22.11 3.35
N HIS A 115 0.20 22.25 2.41
CA HIS A 115 -1.18 22.69 2.72
C HIS A 115 -2.21 21.95 1.87
N THR A 116 -3.31 21.54 2.50
CA THR A 116 -4.35 20.69 1.91
C THR A 116 -3.82 19.43 1.23
N VAL A 117 -3.52 18.44 2.06
CA VAL A 117 -3.71 17.05 1.62
C VAL A 117 -5.13 16.88 1.06
N ILE A 118 -5.21 16.06 0.03
CA ILE A 118 -6.38 15.92 -0.83
C ILE A 118 -7.48 15.16 -0.06
N TYR A 119 -8.61 15.82 0.16
CA TYR A 119 -9.75 15.31 0.94
C TYR A 119 -11.06 15.68 0.24
N LYS A 120 -11.98 14.75 0.01
CA LYS A 120 -13.37 15.06 -0.38
C LYS A 120 -14.34 14.37 0.59
N SER A 121 -15.28 15.13 1.12
CA SER A 121 -16.33 14.67 2.04
C SER A 121 -17.50 13.96 1.35
N ALA A 122 -17.44 13.79 0.04
CA ALA A 122 -18.45 13.09 -0.73
C ALA A 122 -18.28 11.58 -0.57
N THR A 123 -18.73 11.02 0.57
CA THR A 123 -18.98 9.59 0.68
C THR A 123 -19.85 9.17 -0.52
N PRO A 124 -19.41 8.26 -1.40
CA PRO A 124 -20.17 7.91 -2.59
C PRO A 124 -21.56 7.42 -2.20
N ALA A 125 -22.60 8.13 -2.67
CA ALA A 125 -23.99 7.88 -2.27
C ALA A 125 -24.46 6.46 -2.65
N ASP A 126 -23.91 5.93 -3.75
CA ASP A 126 -23.98 4.53 -4.15
C ASP A 126 -22.55 3.97 -4.23
N SER A 127 -22.36 2.72 -3.81
CA SER A 127 -21.10 2.02 -4.04
C SER A 127 -20.96 1.72 -5.54
N ILE A 128 -19.94 2.33 -6.16
CA ILE A 128 -19.73 2.36 -7.62
C ILE A 128 -19.67 0.99 -8.28
N GLY A 129 -19.29 -0.05 -7.51
CA GLY A 129 -19.27 -1.44 -7.94
C GLY A 129 -20.64 -2.02 -8.33
N TRP A 130 -21.74 -1.39 -7.92
CA TRP A 130 -23.10 -1.76 -8.30
C TRP A 130 -23.66 -0.89 -9.43
N SER A 131 -23.30 0.40 -9.49
CA SER A 131 -23.80 1.32 -10.53
C SER A 131 -23.03 1.20 -11.85
N GLN A 132 -21.82 0.65 -11.85
CA GLN A 132 -20.96 0.50 -13.05
C GLN A 132 -20.61 -0.97 -13.35
N HIS A 133 -21.58 -1.88 -13.18
CA HIS A 133 -21.38 -3.35 -13.32
C HIS A 133 -20.66 -3.74 -14.62
N GLU A 134 -21.13 -3.22 -15.76
CA GLU A 134 -20.59 -3.52 -17.09
C GLU A 134 -19.11 -3.09 -17.26
N PHE A 135 -18.67 -2.04 -16.56
CA PHE A 135 -17.25 -1.66 -16.52
C PHE A 135 -16.42 -2.69 -15.74
N PHE A 136 -16.92 -3.14 -14.58
CA PHE A 136 -16.20 -4.10 -13.74
C PHE A 136 -16.13 -5.51 -14.35
N GLU A 137 -17.16 -5.95 -15.07
CA GLU A 137 -17.12 -7.18 -15.90
C GLU A 137 -16.07 -7.09 -17.03
N LYS A 138 -15.76 -5.87 -17.48
CA LYS A 138 -14.80 -5.59 -18.55
C LYS A 138 -13.39 -5.21 -18.05
N LEU A 139 -13.06 -5.44 -16.78
CA LEU A 139 -11.67 -5.46 -16.31
C LEU A 139 -10.94 -6.68 -16.89
N GLY A 140 -9.71 -6.48 -17.39
CA GLY A 140 -8.83 -7.51 -17.96
C GLY A 140 -8.60 -7.40 -19.47
N ASP A 141 -7.61 -8.14 -19.98
CA ASP A 141 -7.24 -8.18 -21.40
C ASP A 141 -8.35 -8.76 -22.28
N HIS A 142 -8.84 -7.94 -23.21
CA HIS A 142 -9.93 -8.23 -24.16
C HIS A 142 -9.76 -9.50 -25.02
N ARG A 143 -8.55 -10.06 -25.09
CA ARG A 143 -8.29 -11.33 -25.78
C ARG A 143 -8.86 -12.55 -25.03
N HIS A 144 -9.10 -12.41 -23.72
CA HIS A 144 -9.74 -13.44 -22.90
C HIS A 144 -11.25 -13.13 -22.73
N PRO A 145 -12.16 -14.09 -23.01
CA PRO A 145 -13.59 -13.88 -22.84
C PRO A 145 -13.99 -13.57 -21.39
N VAL A 146 -15.03 -12.75 -21.21
CA VAL A 146 -15.64 -12.49 -19.89
C VAL A 146 -16.06 -13.83 -19.26
N GLY A 147 -15.61 -14.08 -18.02
CA GLY A 147 -15.85 -15.33 -17.30
C GLY A 147 -14.85 -16.46 -17.55
N SER A 148 -13.85 -16.30 -18.43
CA SER A 148 -12.76 -17.29 -18.57
C SER A 148 -11.87 -17.32 -17.33
N ALA A 149 -11.16 -18.42 -17.08
CA ALA A 149 -10.31 -18.54 -15.90
C ALA A 149 -9.14 -17.53 -15.93
N GLU A 150 -8.60 -17.25 -17.11
CA GLU A 150 -7.58 -16.23 -17.34
C GLU A 150 -8.14 -14.84 -17.02
N ARG A 151 -9.33 -14.55 -17.57
CA ARG A 151 -10.01 -13.28 -17.38
C ARG A 151 -10.35 -13.01 -15.91
N ASN A 152 -10.84 -14.01 -15.20
CA ASN A 152 -11.16 -13.93 -13.79
C ASN A 152 -9.87 -13.75 -12.96
N ALA A 153 -8.78 -14.46 -13.29
CA ALA A 153 -7.50 -14.30 -12.62
C ALA A 153 -6.94 -12.88 -12.72
N GLU A 154 -7.11 -12.23 -13.87
CA GLU A 154 -6.72 -10.83 -14.07
C GLU A 154 -7.67 -9.85 -13.36
N GLN A 155 -8.98 -10.08 -13.42
CA GLN A 155 -9.98 -9.27 -12.72
C GLN A 155 -9.78 -9.31 -11.19
N GLU A 156 -9.52 -10.50 -10.63
CA GLU A 156 -9.15 -10.71 -9.23
C GLU A 156 -7.88 -9.94 -8.87
N TYR A 157 -6.84 -10.00 -9.73
CA TYR A 157 -5.58 -9.27 -9.50
C TYR A 157 -5.79 -7.75 -9.48
N LEU A 158 -6.52 -7.21 -10.46
CA LEU A 158 -6.81 -5.78 -10.57
C LEU A 158 -7.59 -5.26 -9.35
N LEU A 159 -8.62 -5.99 -8.92
CA LEU A 159 -9.46 -5.61 -7.77
C LEU A 159 -8.75 -5.81 -6.42
N ALA A 160 -7.74 -6.67 -6.31
CA ALA A 160 -6.91 -6.81 -5.12
C ALA A 160 -5.89 -5.67 -4.95
N ASN A 161 -5.49 -5.04 -6.06
CA ASN A 161 -4.41 -4.04 -6.12
C ASN A 161 -4.88 -2.58 -6.24
N MET A 162 -6.16 -2.35 -6.54
CA MET A 162 -6.73 -1.00 -6.69
C MET A 162 -8.26 -1.00 -6.46
N PRO A 163 -8.82 -0.07 -5.67
CA PRO A 163 -10.25 -0.01 -5.43
C PRO A 163 -11.10 0.33 -6.65
N LYS A 164 -12.41 0.06 -6.52
CA LYS A 164 -13.38 0.22 -7.62
C LYS A 164 -13.61 1.67 -8.02
N GLY A 165 -13.67 2.61 -7.08
CA GLY A 165 -13.77 4.05 -7.36
C GLY A 165 -12.56 4.53 -8.13
N ALA A 166 -11.38 4.34 -7.54
CA ALA A 166 -10.12 4.76 -8.14
C ALA A 166 -9.91 4.18 -9.55
N LEU A 167 -10.24 2.89 -9.77
CA LEU A 167 -10.18 2.23 -11.08
C LEU A 167 -11.08 2.91 -12.11
N HIS A 168 -12.32 3.18 -11.75
CA HIS A 168 -13.32 3.77 -12.66
C HIS A 168 -13.04 5.25 -12.93
N GLU A 169 -12.64 6.02 -11.91
CA GLU A 169 -12.30 7.43 -12.06
C GLU A 169 -11.04 7.62 -12.91
N ALA A 170 -9.99 6.81 -12.69
CA ALA A 170 -8.82 6.78 -13.57
C ALA A 170 -9.19 6.38 -15.01
N ALA A 171 -10.10 5.40 -15.20
CA ALA A 171 -10.62 5.02 -16.51
C ALA A 171 -11.39 6.15 -17.22
N GLN A 172 -12.20 6.93 -16.48
CA GLN A 172 -12.87 8.10 -17.02
C GLN A 172 -11.88 9.20 -17.44
N ILE A 173 -10.84 9.45 -16.63
CA ILE A 173 -9.76 10.41 -16.96
C ILE A 173 -8.99 9.94 -18.20
N ALA A 174 -8.58 8.66 -18.25
CA ALA A 174 -7.85 8.09 -19.38
C ALA A 174 -8.64 8.11 -20.69
N ASN A 175 -9.94 7.77 -20.64
CA ASN A 175 -10.84 7.86 -21.78
C ASN A 175 -11.01 9.30 -22.27
N LYS A 176 -11.30 10.24 -21.35
CA LYS A 176 -11.50 11.67 -21.67
C LYS A 176 -10.26 12.34 -22.28
N THR A 177 -9.06 11.90 -21.89
CA THR A 177 -7.80 12.57 -22.26
C THR A 177 -6.99 11.84 -23.34
N GLY A 178 -7.32 10.59 -23.68
CA GLY A 178 -6.56 9.78 -24.63
C GLY A 178 -5.18 9.34 -24.09
N VAL A 179 -4.98 9.41 -22.78
CA VAL A 179 -3.74 9.06 -22.08
C VAL A 179 -3.97 7.79 -21.28
N GLY A 180 -3.08 6.81 -21.40
CA GLY A 180 -3.05 5.66 -20.50
C GLY A 180 -2.25 5.95 -19.25
N ILE A 181 -2.66 5.36 -18.13
CA ILE A 181 -2.16 5.60 -16.78
C ILE A 181 -1.74 4.25 -16.20
N ALA A 182 -0.48 4.11 -15.82
CA ALA A 182 0.05 2.91 -15.16
C ALA A 182 0.29 3.19 -13.69
N VAL A 183 -0.32 2.38 -12.83
CA VAL A 183 -0.31 2.51 -11.36
C VAL A 183 0.33 1.27 -10.76
N ARG A 184 1.14 1.44 -9.71
CA ARG A 184 1.71 0.32 -8.97
C ARG A 184 0.65 -0.25 -8.02
N GLY A 185 0.45 -1.56 -8.06
CA GLY A 185 -0.46 -2.25 -7.17
C GLY A 185 -0.09 -2.01 -5.70
N THR A 186 -1.08 -1.62 -4.89
CA THR A 186 -0.90 -1.33 -3.47
C THR A 186 -2.06 -1.93 -2.68
N GLY A 187 -1.74 -2.51 -1.51
CA GLY A 187 -2.68 -3.33 -0.75
C GLY A 187 -3.98 -2.60 -0.40
N LEU A 188 -5.12 -3.22 -0.76
CA LEU A 188 -6.46 -2.62 -0.77
C LEU A 188 -6.82 -1.79 0.48
N LEU A 189 -6.42 -2.23 1.68
CA LEU A 189 -6.69 -1.53 2.94
C LEU A 189 -6.14 -0.09 2.98
N ALA A 190 -5.02 0.18 2.30
CA ALA A 190 -4.48 1.54 2.21
C ALA A 190 -5.40 2.46 1.40
N HIS A 191 -5.77 2.04 0.19
CA HIS A 191 -6.63 2.83 -0.68
C HIS A 191 -8.11 2.87 -0.22
N MET A 192 -8.59 1.88 0.56
CA MET A 192 -9.90 1.97 1.23
C MET A 192 -9.96 3.12 2.24
N GLY A 193 -8.83 3.48 2.86
CA GLY A 193 -8.72 4.73 3.62
C GLY A 193 -9.06 5.94 2.75
N ILE A 194 -8.46 6.05 1.56
CA ILE A 194 -8.72 7.14 0.61
C ILE A 194 -10.19 7.14 0.13
N GLU A 195 -10.77 5.99 -0.23
CA GLU A 195 -12.21 5.92 -0.62
C GLU A 195 -13.17 6.28 0.51
N SER A 196 -12.78 6.08 1.78
CA SER A 196 -13.55 6.55 2.94
C SER A 196 -13.45 8.07 3.19
N GLY A 197 -12.65 8.77 2.36
CA GLY A 197 -12.34 10.19 2.49
C GLY A 197 -11.15 10.49 3.40
N SER A 198 -10.39 9.49 3.86
CA SER A 198 -9.24 9.75 4.76
C SER A 198 -8.09 10.44 4.00
N PRO A 199 -7.26 11.28 4.67
CA PRO A 199 -6.22 12.06 4.00
C PRO A 199 -5.11 11.20 3.38
N THR A 200 -4.61 11.60 2.21
CA THR A 200 -3.52 10.92 1.50
C THR A 200 -2.12 11.44 1.89
N LYS A 201 -1.13 10.56 2.02
CA LYS A 201 0.24 10.91 2.43
C LYS A 201 0.96 11.74 1.37
N ALA A 202 1.39 12.95 1.74
CA ALA A 202 2.21 13.82 0.89
C ALA A 202 3.60 13.22 0.57
N GLN A 203 4.18 13.61 -0.58
CA GLN A 203 5.45 13.07 -1.10
C GLN A 203 6.65 13.32 -0.17
N GLU A 204 6.57 14.36 0.66
CA GLU A 204 7.57 14.80 1.61
C GLU A 204 7.72 13.81 2.77
N PHE A 205 6.61 13.19 3.23
CA PHE A 205 6.62 12.26 4.34
C PHE A 205 7.16 10.89 3.89
N LYS A 206 8.41 10.57 4.25
CA LYS A 206 9.07 9.33 3.79
C LYS A 206 8.61 8.07 4.53
N ASN A 207 7.86 8.21 5.63
CA ASN A 207 7.29 7.10 6.37
C ASN A 207 6.43 6.18 5.50
N LYS A 208 6.57 4.88 5.74
CA LYS A 208 5.83 3.83 5.03
C LYS A 208 4.48 3.60 5.71
N THR A 209 3.47 3.28 4.90
CA THR A 209 2.21 2.72 5.38
C THR A 209 2.45 1.44 6.19
N SER A 210 1.52 1.14 7.08
CA SER A 210 1.54 -0.07 7.91
C SER A 210 1.17 -1.32 7.11
N LYS A 211 1.71 -2.45 7.56
CA LYS A 211 1.42 -3.79 7.05
C LYS A 211 0.92 -4.68 8.20
N GLU A 212 0.39 -5.86 7.89
CA GLU A 212 0.06 -6.88 8.91
C GLU A 212 1.24 -7.17 9.86
N THR A 213 2.48 -7.10 9.37
CA THR A 213 3.68 -7.29 10.19
C THR A 213 3.92 -6.18 11.21
N ASP A 214 3.43 -4.95 11.00
CA ASP A 214 3.51 -3.89 12.01
C ASP A 214 2.59 -4.18 13.21
N LEU A 215 1.55 -5.01 13.05
CA LEU A 215 0.71 -5.47 14.18
C LEU A 215 1.52 -6.30 15.19
N TRP A 216 2.55 -7.01 14.75
CA TRP A 216 3.48 -7.73 15.63
C TRP A 216 4.45 -6.78 16.35
N LEU A 217 4.84 -5.66 15.72
CA LEU A 217 5.83 -4.74 16.25
C LEU A 217 5.24 -3.67 17.17
N CYS A 218 3.98 -3.28 16.95
CA CYS A 218 3.28 -2.21 17.66
C CYS A 218 2.01 -2.76 18.32
N ASP A 219 1.96 -2.78 19.66
CA ASP A 219 0.81 -3.32 20.40
C ASP A 219 -0.42 -2.41 20.29
N ALA A 220 -0.18 -1.09 20.17
CA ALA A 220 -1.19 -0.06 20.05
C ALA A 220 -1.93 -0.05 18.69
N MET A 221 -1.44 -0.81 17.69
CA MET A 221 -2.13 -0.99 16.42
C MET A 221 -3.16 -2.12 16.47
N THR A 222 -4.24 -1.93 15.75
CA THR A 222 -5.30 -2.90 15.47
C THR A 222 -5.32 -3.25 13.97
N PHE A 223 -6.04 -4.32 13.60
CA PHE A 223 -6.20 -4.70 12.18
C PHE A 223 -6.90 -3.61 11.33
N GLY A 224 -7.66 -2.70 11.94
CA GLY A 224 -8.27 -1.57 11.23
C GLY A 224 -7.26 -0.52 10.76
N ASP A 225 -6.09 -0.48 11.38
CA ASP A 225 -5.05 0.54 11.15
C ASP A 225 -4.00 0.09 10.12
N VAL A 226 -4.22 -1.03 9.44
CA VAL A 226 -3.35 -1.55 8.38
C VAL A 226 -3.57 -0.75 7.09
N GLY A 227 -2.49 -0.26 6.48
CA GLY A 227 -2.52 0.68 5.36
C GLY A 227 -2.33 2.16 5.77
N ALA A 228 -2.53 2.51 7.04
CA ALA A 228 -2.31 3.86 7.56
C ALA A 228 -0.82 4.23 7.64
N VAL A 229 -0.50 5.53 7.56
CA VAL A 229 0.86 6.05 7.73
C VAL A 229 1.24 6.01 9.20
N VAL A 230 2.25 5.19 9.52
CA VAL A 230 2.72 4.97 10.88
C VAL A 230 4.09 5.57 11.12
N HIS A 231 4.29 6.00 12.35
CA HIS A 231 5.52 6.52 12.90
C HIS A 231 5.56 6.12 14.37
N TYR A 232 6.44 5.18 14.71
CA TYR A 232 6.61 4.65 16.07
C TYR A 232 8.03 4.12 16.23
N ASP A 233 8.55 4.12 17.46
CA ASP A 233 9.77 3.38 17.77
C ASP A 233 9.41 1.90 17.88
N PRO A 234 9.91 1.00 17.00
CA PRO A 234 9.54 -0.41 17.04
C PRO A 234 10.13 -1.16 18.23
N ARG A 235 10.93 -0.51 19.08
CA ARG A 235 11.40 -1.04 20.36
C ARG A 235 10.35 -0.85 21.47
N ALA A 236 9.55 0.21 21.40
CA ALA A 236 8.49 0.50 22.36
C ALA A 236 7.28 -0.46 22.19
N THR A 237 6.33 -0.43 23.12
CA THR A 237 5.09 -1.19 23.02
C THR A 237 4.05 -0.56 22.07
N GLY A 238 4.18 0.71 21.68
CA GLY A 238 3.35 1.26 20.59
C GLY A 238 3.19 2.78 20.53
N THR A 239 3.99 3.54 21.26
CA THR A 239 4.02 5.01 21.23
C THR A 239 5.29 5.52 20.55
N THR A 240 5.26 6.74 20.00
CA THR A 240 6.47 7.45 19.57
C THR A 240 7.42 7.82 20.72
N LYS A 241 7.07 7.56 21.98
CA LYS A 241 7.90 7.83 23.15
C LYS A 241 7.72 6.74 24.20
N ASP A 242 8.81 6.09 24.55
CA ASP A 242 9.02 5.42 25.83
C ASP A 242 10.36 5.96 26.37
N ALA A 243 10.30 6.63 27.53
CA ALA A 243 11.45 7.29 28.14
C ALA A 243 12.38 6.32 28.90
N SER A 244 12.03 5.04 29.01
CA SER A 244 12.87 4.00 29.59
C SER A 244 13.84 3.37 28.59
N LEU A 245 13.61 3.56 27.28
CA LEU A 245 14.45 3.00 26.23
C LEU A 245 15.82 3.72 26.15
N PRO A 246 16.91 3.00 25.87
CA PRO A 246 18.20 3.61 25.61
C PRO A 246 18.13 4.51 24.35
N PRO A 247 18.98 5.55 24.25
CA PRO A 247 19.07 6.36 23.04
C PRO A 247 19.46 5.49 21.84
N ILE A 248 18.98 5.87 20.65
CA ILE A 248 19.36 5.21 19.40
C ILE A 248 20.76 5.72 19.02
N PRO A 249 21.76 4.84 18.79
CA PRO A 249 23.10 5.26 18.41
C PRO A 249 23.15 5.85 17.00
N GLY A 250 24.25 6.55 16.71
CA GLY A 250 24.53 7.10 15.38
C GLY A 250 24.69 6.01 14.31
N ARG A 251 24.75 6.43 13.04
CA ARG A 251 24.90 5.52 11.89
C ARG A 251 26.26 4.80 11.82
N GLU A 252 27.26 5.27 12.56
CA GLU A 252 28.61 4.68 12.62
C GLU A 252 29.12 4.65 14.07
N PRO A 253 29.93 3.64 14.45
CA PRO A 253 30.39 2.53 13.61
C PRO A 253 29.32 1.45 13.41
N LYS A 254 29.20 0.92 12.19
CA LYS A 254 28.22 -0.13 11.82
C LYS A 254 28.13 -1.32 12.77
N GLN A 255 29.23 -1.71 13.43
CA GLN A 255 29.24 -2.82 14.38
C GLN A 255 28.43 -2.52 15.65
N GLU A 256 28.54 -1.31 16.19
CA GLU A 256 27.74 -0.86 17.35
C GLU A 256 26.26 -0.75 16.98
N TRP A 257 25.97 -0.23 15.77
CA TRP A 257 24.60 -0.22 15.22
C TRP A 257 24.00 -1.62 15.16
N GLN A 258 24.73 -2.61 14.63
CA GLN A 258 24.23 -3.98 14.51
C GLN A 258 24.04 -4.65 15.88
N GLN A 259 24.99 -4.47 16.81
CA GLN A 259 24.88 -5.01 18.17
C GLN A 259 23.67 -4.41 18.93
N PHE A 260 23.42 -3.11 18.76
CA PHE A 260 22.23 -2.44 19.29
C PHE A 260 20.93 -2.98 18.67
N VAL A 261 20.90 -3.14 17.34
CA VAL A 261 19.77 -3.72 16.59
C VAL A 261 19.46 -5.14 17.07
N ASP A 262 20.47 -6.00 17.18
CA ASP A 262 20.30 -7.41 17.56
C ASP A 262 19.83 -7.56 19.01
N THR A 263 20.33 -6.69 19.91
CA THR A 263 19.89 -6.61 21.31
C THR A 263 18.43 -6.16 21.40
N ALA A 264 18.07 -5.08 20.72
CA ALA A 264 16.71 -4.52 20.74
C ALA A 264 15.69 -5.46 20.04
N TRP A 265 16.11 -6.13 18.96
CA TRP A 265 15.31 -7.17 18.31
C TRP A 265 15.07 -8.36 19.23
N SER A 266 16.10 -8.83 19.96
CA SER A 266 15.96 -9.96 20.89
C SER A 266 14.92 -9.67 21.97
N ALA A 267 14.93 -8.45 22.52
CA ALA A 267 13.91 -8.00 23.47
C ALA A 267 12.50 -7.93 22.84
N LYS A 268 12.36 -7.38 21.62
CA LYS A 268 11.06 -7.34 20.92
C LYS A 268 10.55 -8.72 20.53
N ARG A 269 11.40 -9.66 20.12
CA ARG A 269 11.01 -11.07 19.85
C ARG A 269 10.43 -11.72 21.10
N ALA A 270 11.10 -11.60 22.25
CA ALA A 270 10.60 -12.13 23.52
C ALA A 270 9.24 -11.51 23.92
N HIS A 271 9.07 -10.20 23.74
CA HIS A 271 7.77 -9.52 23.95
C HIS A 271 6.67 -10.04 23.00
N ILE A 272 7.01 -10.28 21.72
CA ILE A 272 6.06 -10.84 20.74
C ILE A 272 5.61 -12.24 21.18
N GLU A 273 6.56 -13.11 21.50
CA GLU A 273 6.31 -14.49 21.93
C GLU A 273 5.50 -14.56 23.24
N GLN A 274 5.79 -13.69 24.21
CA GLN A 274 5.15 -13.72 25.53
C GLN A 274 3.82 -12.96 25.62
N HIS A 275 3.65 -11.87 24.84
CA HIS A 275 2.53 -10.94 25.00
C HIS A 275 1.72 -10.74 23.71
N ARG A 276 2.36 -10.56 22.55
CA ARG A 276 1.64 -10.22 21.33
C ARG A 276 1.01 -11.42 20.62
N MET A 277 1.63 -12.60 20.69
CA MET A 277 1.05 -13.85 20.16
C MET A 277 -0.28 -14.21 20.82
N PRO A 278 -0.45 -14.18 22.16
CA PRO A 278 -1.75 -14.29 22.81
C PRO A 278 -2.77 -13.22 22.37
N GLN A 279 -2.36 -11.96 22.21
CA GLN A 279 -3.27 -10.87 21.83
C GLN A 279 -3.82 -11.01 20.40
N LEU A 280 -2.98 -11.43 19.44
CA LEU A 280 -3.37 -11.56 18.03
C LEU A 280 -3.99 -12.93 17.68
N GLU A 281 -4.06 -13.87 18.63
CA GLU A 281 -4.55 -15.25 18.44
C GLU A 281 -5.99 -15.33 17.88
N SER A 282 -6.82 -14.31 18.07
CA SER A 282 -8.16 -14.19 17.47
C SER A 282 -8.16 -13.73 16.00
N LEU A 283 -7.09 -13.09 15.53
CA LEU A 283 -6.90 -12.67 14.13
C LEU A 283 -6.14 -13.74 13.34
N THR A 284 -5.14 -14.37 13.95
CA THR A 284 -4.33 -15.43 13.31
C THR A 284 -5.18 -16.68 13.06
N ARG A 285 -6.03 -17.10 14.02
CA ARG A 285 -7.04 -18.16 13.81
C ARG A 285 -8.09 -17.85 12.73
N LYS A 286 -8.21 -16.59 12.31
CA LYS A 286 -9.09 -16.15 11.21
C LYS A 286 -8.32 -15.93 9.89
N GLY A 287 -7.03 -16.28 9.82
CA GLY A 287 -6.18 -16.05 8.66
C GLY A 287 -5.91 -14.57 8.35
N LYS A 288 -6.20 -13.64 9.27
CA LYS A 288 -6.05 -12.19 9.06
C LYS A 288 -4.64 -11.66 9.34
N VAL A 289 -3.80 -12.45 10.00
CA VAL A 289 -2.41 -12.11 10.32
C VAL A 289 -1.63 -13.41 10.31
N SER A 290 -0.54 -13.47 9.54
CA SER A 290 0.38 -14.62 9.55
C SER A 290 1.21 -14.63 10.83
N VAL A 291 1.28 -15.79 11.51
CA VAL A 291 2.15 -16.01 12.68
C VAL A 291 3.57 -16.33 12.21
N PRO A 292 4.62 -15.74 12.83
CA PRO A 292 5.99 -16.22 12.64
C PRO A 292 6.19 -17.55 13.39
N HIS A 293 6.20 -18.65 12.65
CA HIS A 293 6.45 -20.01 13.14
C HIS A 293 7.86 -20.51 12.82
N ASP A 294 8.48 -20.03 11.73
CA ASP A 294 9.82 -20.42 11.31
C ASP A 294 10.82 -19.24 11.32
N GLU A 295 12.13 -19.55 11.28
CA GLU A 295 13.18 -18.52 11.32
C GLU A 295 13.26 -17.67 10.04
N LYS A 296 12.65 -18.08 8.91
CA LYS A 296 12.52 -17.23 7.71
C LYS A 296 11.45 -16.17 7.92
N GLN A 297 10.33 -16.50 8.56
CA GLN A 297 9.30 -15.55 8.96
C GLN A 297 9.82 -14.61 10.07
N TRP A 298 10.56 -15.12 11.05
CA TRP A 298 11.23 -14.27 12.05
C TRP A 298 12.28 -13.34 11.43
N ALA A 299 13.06 -13.79 10.45
CA ALA A 299 14.01 -12.94 9.71
C ALA A 299 13.29 -11.85 8.88
N GLN A 300 12.14 -12.17 8.26
CA GLN A 300 11.30 -11.17 7.60
C GLN A 300 10.78 -10.11 8.57
N LEU A 301 10.34 -10.53 9.77
CA LEU A 301 9.86 -9.61 10.80
C LEU A 301 11.01 -8.77 11.41
N LYS A 302 12.20 -9.33 11.57
CA LYS A 302 13.43 -8.59 11.92
C LYS A 302 13.76 -7.52 10.88
N GLY A 303 13.66 -7.83 9.58
CA GLY A 303 13.87 -6.86 8.51
C GLY A 303 12.86 -5.71 8.52
N GLN A 304 11.60 -5.97 8.89
CA GLN A 304 10.60 -4.91 9.12
C GLN A 304 10.94 -4.07 10.36
N PHE A 305 11.33 -4.69 11.47
CA PHE A 305 11.79 -4.01 12.69
C PHE A 305 12.99 -3.10 12.42
N GLU A 306 14.02 -3.60 11.73
CA GLU A 306 15.20 -2.84 11.31
C GLU A 306 14.82 -1.66 10.41
N SER A 307 13.90 -1.87 9.45
CA SER A 307 13.40 -0.79 8.61
C SER A 307 12.63 0.27 9.39
N ARG A 308 11.82 -0.10 10.39
CA ARG A 308 11.08 0.85 11.22
C ARG A 308 12.00 1.61 12.18
N LEU A 309 13.04 0.95 12.68
CA LEU A 309 14.01 1.55 13.61
C LEU A 309 14.91 2.55 12.89
N ALA A 310 15.32 2.26 11.65
CA ALA A 310 16.01 3.22 10.79
C ALA A 310 15.11 4.40 10.39
N GLU A 311 13.87 4.13 9.95
CA GLU A 311 12.88 5.15 9.60
C GLU A 311 12.57 6.08 10.80
N PHE A 312 12.39 5.54 12.00
CA PHE A 312 12.15 6.33 13.21
C PHE A 312 13.38 7.19 13.58
N ARG A 313 14.59 6.60 13.60
CA ARG A 313 15.83 7.33 13.87
C ARG A 313 16.06 8.51 12.92
N ASP A 314 15.77 8.31 11.64
CA ASP A 314 16.11 9.26 10.59
C ASP A 314 15.01 10.35 10.38
N GLU A 315 13.76 10.12 10.82
CA GLU A 315 12.63 11.03 10.57
C GLU A 315 11.97 11.64 11.83
N ASP A 316 12.14 11.10 13.05
CA ASP A 316 11.43 11.58 14.26
C ASP A 316 11.61 13.10 14.49
N SER A 317 12.86 13.57 14.35
CA SER A 317 13.23 14.98 14.50
C SER A 317 12.50 15.92 13.54
N HIS A 318 12.04 15.43 12.38
CA HIS A 318 11.28 16.25 11.42
C HIS A 318 9.85 16.56 11.90
N TYR A 319 9.29 15.69 12.76
CA TYR A 319 7.93 15.79 13.29
C TYR A 319 7.86 16.32 14.74
N ARG A 320 8.99 16.35 15.48
CA ARG A 320 9.08 17.00 16.80
C ARG A 320 9.19 18.51 16.69
N GLU A 321 8.88 19.21 17.78
CA GLU A 321 9.06 20.66 17.92
C GLU A 321 10.46 21.12 17.45
N GLY A 322 10.48 22.14 16.58
CA GLY A 322 11.68 22.60 15.87
C GLY A 322 11.91 21.96 14.50
N GLY A 323 11.31 20.79 14.22
CA GLY A 323 11.39 20.12 12.92
C GLY A 323 10.53 20.78 11.82
N PRO A 324 10.93 20.64 10.53
CA PRO A 324 10.25 21.29 9.40
C PRO A 324 8.74 20.97 9.29
N TYR A 325 8.34 19.74 9.62
CA TYR A 325 6.95 19.27 9.44
C TYR A 325 6.10 19.48 10.70
N ALA A 326 6.73 19.73 11.86
CA ALA A 326 6.07 19.84 13.16
C ALA A 326 5.03 20.96 13.26
N LYS A 327 5.08 21.96 12.37
CA LYS A 327 4.03 22.99 12.28
C LYS A 327 2.72 22.44 11.66
N HIS A 328 2.80 21.44 10.78
CA HIS A 328 1.66 20.86 10.04
C HIS A 328 1.12 19.55 10.63
N VAL A 329 1.95 18.73 11.27
CA VAL A 329 1.55 17.40 11.78
C VAL A 329 1.43 17.33 13.30
N SER A 330 0.68 16.33 13.77
CA SER A 330 0.58 15.93 15.17
C SER A 330 0.79 14.42 15.28
N LEU A 331 1.58 13.98 16.26
CA LEU A 331 1.84 12.56 16.51
C LEU A 331 0.85 12.02 17.55
N GLN A 332 0.06 11.03 17.17
CA GLN A 332 -0.96 10.42 18.03
C GLN A 332 -0.77 8.89 18.03
N GLY A 333 -0.42 8.32 19.20
CA GLY A 333 -0.07 6.90 19.30
C GLY A 333 1.11 6.55 18.38
N PRO A 334 0.96 5.56 17.48
CA PRO A 334 1.93 5.21 16.44
C PRO A 334 1.67 5.89 15.08
N PHE A 335 0.88 6.97 15.00
CA PHE A 335 0.46 7.60 13.73
C PHE A 335 0.93 9.05 13.58
N ILE A 336 1.11 9.46 12.32
CA ILE A 336 1.19 10.87 11.93
C ILE A 336 -0.21 11.31 11.48
N HIS A 337 -0.79 12.31 12.15
CA HIS A 337 -2.02 12.99 11.73
C HIS A 337 -1.70 14.41 11.25
N LEU A 338 -2.54 14.96 10.37
CA LEU A 338 -2.47 16.37 9.98
C LEU A 338 -3.18 17.23 11.03
N LYS A 339 -2.65 18.41 11.37
CA LYS A 339 -3.37 19.36 12.25
C LYS A 339 -4.61 19.96 11.60
N GLU A 340 -4.69 19.93 10.27
CA GLU A 340 -5.90 20.26 9.50
C GLU A 340 -6.98 19.18 9.62
N ARG A 341 -6.60 17.96 10.02
CA ARG A 341 -7.47 16.77 10.21
C ARG A 341 -7.10 15.95 11.45
N PRO A 342 -7.26 16.52 12.66
CA PRO A 342 -6.84 15.87 13.89
C PRO A 342 -7.74 14.65 14.18
N GLY A 343 -7.14 13.46 14.18
CA GLY A 343 -7.83 12.19 14.44
C GLY A 343 -8.14 11.36 13.18
N GLU A 344 -7.89 11.88 11.98
CA GLU A 344 -7.95 11.08 10.75
C GLU A 344 -6.56 10.54 10.40
N HIS A 345 -6.47 9.23 10.17
CA HIS A 345 -5.23 8.58 9.74
C HIS A 345 -4.89 8.98 8.30
N MET A 346 -3.63 9.30 8.03
CA MET A 346 -3.16 9.38 6.64
C MET A 346 -3.01 7.98 6.03
N TYR A 347 -3.18 7.86 4.71
CA TYR A 347 -3.00 6.61 3.96
C TYR A 347 -2.06 6.78 2.75
N GLY A 348 -1.50 5.68 2.24
CA GLY A 348 -0.57 5.70 1.09
C GLY A 348 -1.28 6.04 -0.23
N ASP A 349 -0.63 6.83 -1.08
CA ASP A 349 -1.19 7.35 -2.33
C ASP A 349 -1.15 6.32 -3.47
N HIS A 350 -1.91 6.62 -4.54
CA HIS A 350 -1.98 5.79 -5.75
C HIS A 350 -0.71 5.94 -6.58
N ASP A 351 0.34 5.25 -6.15
CA ASP A 351 1.73 5.29 -6.61
C ASP A 351 1.84 5.15 -8.15
N LEU A 352 1.99 6.30 -8.83
CA LEU A 352 2.01 6.39 -10.29
C LEU A 352 3.34 5.87 -10.87
N PHE A 353 3.25 4.87 -11.75
CA PHE A 353 4.40 4.31 -12.45
C PHE A 353 4.78 5.14 -13.68
N ALA A 354 3.84 5.35 -14.60
CA ALA A 354 4.08 6.04 -15.86
C ALA A 354 2.77 6.46 -16.56
N PHE A 355 2.91 7.28 -17.60
CA PHE A 355 1.86 7.57 -18.58
C PHE A 355 2.21 6.95 -19.93
N THR A 356 1.20 6.70 -20.76
CA THR A 356 1.35 6.20 -22.14
C THR A 356 0.48 6.96 -23.13
N THR A 357 0.93 7.15 -24.37
CA THR A 357 0.14 7.80 -25.44
C THR A 357 0.32 7.12 -26.79
N GLY A 358 -0.76 7.01 -27.55
CA GLY A 358 -0.77 6.35 -28.87
C GLY A 358 -1.09 4.86 -28.75
N GLY A 359 -0.24 4.00 -29.32
CA GLY A 359 -0.39 2.55 -29.22
C GLY A 359 -0.20 2.03 -27.79
N PHE A 360 -0.73 0.82 -27.52
CA PHE A 360 -0.68 0.18 -26.21
C PHE A 360 0.73 0.24 -25.61
N GLY A 361 0.82 0.74 -24.36
CA GLY A 361 2.04 0.66 -23.57
C GLY A 361 3.20 1.57 -23.99
N LYS A 362 3.08 2.39 -25.04
CA LYS A 362 4.14 3.34 -25.41
C LYS A 362 4.23 4.46 -24.37
N LEU A 363 5.30 4.44 -23.58
CA LEU A 363 5.55 5.40 -22.49
C LEU A 363 5.72 6.83 -23.02
N THR A 364 5.37 7.81 -22.19
CA THR A 364 5.41 9.23 -22.57
C THR A 364 5.82 10.14 -21.41
N LEU A 365 6.56 11.21 -21.75
CA LEU A 365 7.21 12.09 -20.77
C LEU A 365 6.23 13.15 -20.25
N ASP A 366 6.02 13.20 -18.93
CA ASP A 366 5.00 14.05 -18.28
C ASP A 366 5.20 15.57 -18.38
N HIS A 367 6.29 16.04 -18.97
CA HIS A 367 6.54 17.46 -19.17
C HIS A 367 5.56 18.14 -20.15
N THR A 368 4.76 17.39 -20.92
CA THR A 368 3.76 17.95 -21.85
C THR A 368 2.55 18.58 -21.11
N PRO A 369 1.87 19.60 -21.67
CA PRO A 369 0.71 20.21 -21.01
C PRO A 369 -0.42 19.22 -20.71
N GLN A 370 -0.76 18.36 -21.68
CA GLN A 370 -1.81 17.34 -21.57
C GLN A 370 -1.58 16.40 -20.37
N LEU A 371 -0.33 16.02 -20.09
CA LEU A 371 0.00 15.13 -18.98
C LEU A 371 -0.01 15.84 -17.62
N ARG A 372 0.23 17.15 -17.59
CA ARG A 372 -0.01 17.96 -16.38
C ARG A 372 -1.50 18.10 -16.09
N ASP A 373 -2.34 18.22 -17.12
CA ASP A 373 -3.80 18.23 -16.96
C ASP A 373 -4.34 16.86 -16.48
N VAL A 374 -3.75 15.75 -16.96
CA VAL A 374 -4.03 14.39 -16.44
C VAL A 374 -3.57 14.23 -14.99
N GLN A 375 -2.32 14.57 -14.68
CA GLN A 375 -1.78 14.53 -13.32
C GLN A 375 -2.64 15.35 -12.36
N LYS A 376 -3.05 16.57 -12.78
CA LYS A 376 -3.93 17.43 -12.01
C LYS A 376 -5.31 16.80 -11.82
N ALA A 377 -5.91 16.19 -12.84
CA ALA A 377 -7.18 15.48 -12.71
C ALA A 377 -7.10 14.29 -11.74
N LEU A 378 -5.98 13.56 -11.73
CA LEU A 378 -5.69 12.47 -10.80
C LEU A 378 -5.34 12.94 -9.38
N GLN A 379 -5.01 14.22 -9.20
CA GLN A 379 -4.87 14.87 -7.90
C GLN A 379 -6.21 15.44 -7.40
N GLU A 380 -7.01 16.02 -8.29
CA GLU A 380 -8.31 16.63 -7.93
C GLU A 380 -9.46 15.61 -7.84
N ALA A 381 -9.21 14.35 -8.18
CA ALA A 381 -10.14 13.23 -8.12
C ALA A 381 -10.70 12.95 -6.70
N ASP A 382 -11.84 12.25 -6.64
CA ASP A 382 -12.57 11.89 -5.42
C ASP A 382 -11.98 10.64 -4.75
N THR A 383 -11.71 9.62 -5.57
CA THR A 383 -11.35 8.26 -5.13
C THR A 383 -9.97 7.84 -5.59
N PHE A 384 -9.52 8.31 -6.76
CA PHE A 384 -8.10 8.26 -7.14
C PHE A 384 -7.37 9.46 -6.53
N GLN A 385 -6.19 9.24 -5.94
CA GLN A 385 -5.33 10.33 -5.45
C GLN A 385 -3.85 9.92 -5.52
N ALA A 386 -3.06 10.58 -6.36
CA ALA A 386 -1.60 10.41 -6.45
C ALA A 386 -0.87 11.71 -6.11
N GLN A 387 0.08 11.69 -5.18
CA GLN A 387 0.78 12.91 -4.77
C GLN A 387 2.01 13.21 -5.64
N HIS A 388 2.58 12.19 -6.28
CA HIS A 388 3.73 12.31 -7.18
C HIS A 388 3.40 12.05 -8.66
N GLY A 389 4.28 12.49 -9.55
CA GLY A 389 4.24 12.13 -10.98
C GLY A 389 4.77 10.71 -11.26
N GLY A 390 4.70 10.25 -12.51
CA GLY A 390 5.10 8.89 -12.88
C GLY A 390 6.56 8.58 -12.56
N ILE A 391 6.85 7.54 -11.77
CA ILE A 391 8.21 7.13 -11.38
C ILE A 391 9.14 6.89 -12.59
N TRP A 392 8.64 6.46 -13.74
CA TRP A 392 9.42 6.36 -14.98
C TRP A 392 10.03 7.72 -15.40
N ASN A 393 9.33 8.84 -15.17
CA ASN A 393 9.82 10.19 -15.47
C ASN A 393 10.76 10.75 -14.39
N TRP A 394 10.76 10.21 -13.17
CA TRP A 394 11.58 10.72 -12.06
C TRP A 394 13.07 10.69 -12.42
N GLN A 395 13.75 11.84 -12.29
CA GLN A 395 15.19 12.00 -12.54
C GLN A 395 15.94 12.20 -11.21
N PRO A 396 16.25 11.12 -10.48
CA PRO A 396 16.94 11.20 -9.19
C PRO A 396 18.32 11.84 -9.34
N GLN A 397 18.66 12.76 -8.43
CA GLN A 397 19.96 13.45 -8.40
C GLN A 397 21.00 12.76 -7.48
N GLU A 398 20.57 11.76 -6.70
CA GLU A 398 21.44 10.99 -5.81
C GLU A 398 21.46 9.50 -6.18
N LYS A 399 22.61 8.85 -5.97
CA LYS A 399 22.79 7.40 -6.22
C LYS A 399 21.91 6.50 -5.33
N SER A 400 21.56 6.98 -4.14
CA SER A 400 20.54 6.41 -3.26
C SER A 400 19.18 6.31 -3.97
N HIS A 401 18.76 7.41 -4.59
CA HIS A 401 17.50 7.55 -5.30
C HIS A 401 17.52 6.86 -6.68
N GLU A 402 18.66 6.86 -7.39
CA GLU A 402 18.88 6.04 -8.60
C GLU A 402 18.62 4.54 -8.32
N ALA A 403 19.21 4.01 -7.24
CA ALA A 403 19.04 2.61 -6.85
C ALA A 403 17.60 2.29 -6.43
N ILE A 404 16.90 3.23 -5.78
CA ILE A 404 15.47 3.10 -5.45
C ILE A 404 14.63 3.05 -6.72
N LYS A 405 14.85 3.97 -7.68
CA LYS A 405 14.14 3.94 -8.97
C LYS A 405 14.38 2.61 -9.69
N ALA A 406 15.64 2.21 -9.89
CA ALA A 406 15.98 0.97 -10.58
C ALA A 406 15.32 -0.27 -9.94
N LYS A 407 15.26 -0.33 -8.60
CA LYS A 407 14.56 -1.38 -7.87
C LYS A 407 13.05 -1.38 -8.11
N ILE A 408 12.41 -0.21 -8.18
CA ILE A 408 10.97 -0.08 -8.45
C ILE A 408 10.66 -0.49 -9.91
N MET A 409 11.44 -0.02 -10.88
CA MET A 409 11.25 -0.39 -12.29
C MET A 409 11.37 -1.90 -12.49
N GLY A 410 12.44 -2.50 -11.95
CA GLY A 410 12.68 -3.95 -12.05
C GLY A 410 11.69 -4.82 -11.26
N ALA A 411 11.05 -4.29 -10.22
CA ALA A 411 9.98 -5.00 -9.49
C ALA A 411 8.71 -5.21 -10.33
N HIS A 412 8.57 -4.48 -11.44
CA HIS A 412 7.44 -4.59 -12.38
C HIS A 412 7.84 -5.18 -13.76
N SER A 413 9.01 -5.82 -13.85
CA SER A 413 9.50 -6.49 -15.06
C SER A 413 9.44 -8.03 -15.00
N PRO A 414 9.26 -8.72 -16.15
CA PRO A 414 9.39 -10.17 -16.24
C PRO A 414 10.82 -10.65 -15.92
N PRO A 415 11.02 -11.91 -15.48
CA PRO A 415 10.00 -12.95 -15.28
C PRO A 415 9.43 -12.99 -13.84
N SER A 416 9.97 -12.23 -12.90
CA SER A 416 9.70 -12.39 -11.45
C SER A 416 9.02 -11.20 -10.77
N GLY A 417 8.84 -10.09 -11.49
CA GLY A 417 8.11 -8.92 -11.04
C GLY A 417 6.59 -9.13 -10.96
N GLU A 418 5.91 -8.10 -10.46
CA GLU A 418 4.45 -8.05 -10.34
C GLU A 418 3.89 -7.07 -11.38
N PRO A 419 2.75 -7.34 -12.04
CA PRO A 419 2.17 -6.40 -12.99
C PRO A 419 1.86 -5.02 -12.41
N LEU A 420 1.62 -4.08 -13.30
CA LEU A 420 1.03 -2.78 -13.02
C LEU A 420 -0.47 -2.85 -13.31
N VAL A 421 -1.25 -2.06 -12.58
CA VAL A 421 -2.63 -1.75 -12.96
C VAL A 421 -2.55 -0.71 -14.07
N TYR A 422 -2.83 -1.12 -15.32
CA TYR A 422 -2.70 -0.26 -16.49
C TYR A 422 -4.08 0.07 -17.06
N ILE A 423 -4.47 1.33 -16.89
CA ILE A 423 -5.62 1.95 -17.51
C ILE A 423 -5.19 2.44 -18.90
N GLN A 424 -5.75 1.88 -19.96
CA GLN A 424 -5.40 2.16 -21.35
C GLN A 424 -6.02 3.48 -21.84
N PRO A 425 -5.47 4.11 -22.90
CA PRO A 425 -6.20 5.13 -23.66
C PRO A 425 -7.58 4.60 -24.08
N GLY A 426 -8.65 5.30 -23.73
CA GLY A 426 -10.03 4.82 -23.91
C GLY A 426 -10.66 4.14 -22.68
N GLY A 427 -9.92 3.98 -21.58
CA GLY A 427 -10.46 3.57 -20.28
C GLY A 427 -10.64 2.06 -20.05
N ALA A 428 -10.23 1.20 -20.98
CA ALA A 428 -10.09 -0.23 -20.69
C ALA A 428 -8.98 -0.45 -19.64
N VAL A 429 -9.11 -1.44 -18.76
CA VAL A 429 -8.11 -1.70 -17.70
C VAL A 429 -7.60 -3.14 -17.79
N SER A 430 -6.29 -3.32 -17.68
CA SER A 430 -5.60 -4.60 -17.78
C SER A 430 -4.35 -4.64 -16.90
N ALA A 431 -3.88 -5.83 -16.54
CA ALA A 431 -2.58 -6.03 -15.93
C ALA A 431 -1.48 -5.91 -17.00
N ALA A 432 -0.41 -5.17 -16.72
CA ALA A 432 0.67 -4.95 -17.69
C ALA A 432 2.07 -4.98 -17.05
N PHE A 433 3.05 -5.55 -17.74
CA PHE A 433 4.45 -5.56 -17.29
C PHE A 433 5.26 -4.42 -17.92
N TYR A 434 6.21 -3.87 -17.17
CA TYR A 434 7.23 -2.96 -17.67
C TYR A 434 8.35 -3.73 -18.36
N ILE A 435 8.60 -3.39 -19.63
CA ILE A 435 9.73 -3.87 -20.41
C ILE A 435 10.78 -2.75 -20.48
N PRO A 436 11.97 -2.93 -19.87
CA PRO A 436 13.06 -1.97 -19.97
C PRO A 436 13.67 -1.96 -21.38
N ALA A 437 14.44 -0.93 -21.67
CA ALA A 437 15.12 -0.82 -22.96
C ALA A 437 16.17 -1.93 -23.11
N ASP A 438 16.17 -2.58 -24.27
CA ASP A 438 17.22 -3.54 -24.66
C ASP A 438 17.92 -3.05 -25.93
N PRO A 439 19.12 -2.45 -25.80
CA PRO A 439 19.93 -2.01 -26.94
C PRO A 439 20.35 -3.14 -27.88
N SER A 440 20.32 -4.42 -27.46
CA SER A 440 20.70 -5.56 -28.28
C SER A 440 19.58 -6.00 -29.24
N THR A 441 18.31 -5.82 -28.86
CA THR A 441 17.13 -6.05 -29.71
C THR A 441 16.50 -4.77 -30.28
N GLN A 442 17.04 -3.60 -29.92
CA GLN A 442 16.48 -2.27 -30.23
C GLN A 442 15.05 -2.06 -29.67
N THR A 443 14.73 -2.72 -28.55
CA THR A 443 13.42 -2.58 -27.90
C THR A 443 13.36 -1.27 -27.10
N GLU A 444 12.42 -0.37 -27.47
CA GLU A 444 12.05 0.82 -26.68
C GLU A 444 11.37 0.42 -25.34
N GLU A 445 11.51 1.27 -24.32
CA GLU A 445 10.80 1.09 -23.03
C GLU A 445 9.29 1.17 -23.24
N LYS A 446 8.57 0.17 -22.74
CA LYS A 446 7.12 0.03 -22.97
C LYS A 446 6.44 -0.81 -21.90
N LEU A 447 5.12 -0.76 -21.89
CA LEU A 447 4.29 -1.78 -21.25
C LEU A 447 3.87 -2.85 -22.26
N ILE A 448 3.74 -4.10 -21.82
CA ILE A 448 3.07 -5.19 -22.54
C ILE A 448 1.99 -5.80 -21.65
N SER A 449 0.99 -6.51 -22.20
CA SER A 449 0.00 -7.19 -21.37
C SER A 449 0.66 -8.24 -20.49
N ALA A 450 0.12 -8.51 -19.30
CA ALA A 450 0.61 -9.58 -18.44
C ALA A 450 0.63 -10.95 -19.17
N TRP A 451 -0.30 -11.16 -20.10
CA TRP A 451 -0.41 -12.36 -20.93
C TRP A 451 0.62 -12.45 -22.07
N ASP A 452 1.27 -11.34 -22.43
CA ASP A 452 2.37 -11.33 -23.40
C ASP A 452 3.71 -11.81 -22.80
N ALA A 453 3.75 -12.02 -21.48
CA ALA A 453 4.90 -12.55 -20.75
C ALA A 453 4.56 -13.92 -20.10
N PRO A 454 4.36 -15.00 -20.89
CA PRO A 454 3.85 -16.29 -20.40
C PRO A 454 4.75 -16.99 -19.36
N ASN A 455 6.02 -16.59 -19.25
CA ASN A 455 6.96 -17.09 -18.24
C ASN A 455 6.87 -16.34 -16.90
N ALA A 456 6.10 -15.25 -16.81
CA ALA A 456 5.96 -14.39 -15.63
C ALA A 456 4.69 -14.74 -14.84
N THR A 457 4.53 -16.01 -14.50
CA THR A 457 3.29 -16.57 -13.92
C THR A 457 3.07 -16.25 -12.45
N LYS A 458 4.09 -15.79 -11.70
CA LYS A 458 4.04 -15.60 -10.24
C LYS A 458 2.83 -14.81 -9.73
N TRP A 459 2.36 -13.80 -10.48
CA TRP A 459 1.19 -13.01 -10.05
C TRP A 459 -0.12 -13.82 -10.04
N LEU A 460 -0.23 -14.88 -10.85
CA LEU A 460 -1.38 -15.79 -10.83
C LEU A 460 -1.46 -16.58 -9.52
N GLU A 461 -0.35 -16.76 -8.78
CA GLU A 461 -0.35 -17.37 -7.44
C GLU A 461 -1.08 -16.50 -6.40
N SER A 462 -1.24 -15.19 -6.67
CA SER A 462 -1.96 -14.26 -5.79
C SER A 462 -3.48 -14.26 -5.98
N THR A 463 -4.00 -14.98 -6.97
CA THR A 463 -5.44 -15.02 -7.30
C THR A 463 -5.98 -16.44 -7.28
N HIS A 464 -7.27 -16.61 -6.99
CA HIS A 464 -7.91 -17.92 -6.91
C HIS A 464 -7.98 -18.57 -8.29
N SER A 465 -8.50 -17.85 -9.29
CA SER A 465 -8.57 -18.36 -10.65
C SER A 465 -7.19 -18.60 -11.27
N GLY A 466 -6.20 -17.79 -10.90
CA GLY A 466 -4.80 -17.95 -11.33
C GLY A 466 -4.13 -19.19 -10.73
N ALA A 467 -4.31 -19.43 -9.43
CA ALA A 467 -3.80 -20.63 -8.77
C ALA A 467 -4.44 -21.92 -9.33
N GLU A 468 -5.72 -21.90 -9.71
CA GLU A 468 -6.39 -23.03 -10.37
C GLU A 468 -5.93 -23.25 -11.83
N LEU A 469 -5.53 -22.20 -12.55
CA LEU A 469 -4.88 -22.33 -13.86
C LEU A 469 -3.53 -23.05 -13.76
N LEU A 470 -2.67 -22.59 -12.84
CA LEU A 470 -1.33 -23.14 -12.64
C LEU A 470 -1.37 -24.62 -12.22
N LYS A 471 -2.33 -25.00 -11.35
CA LYS A 471 -2.58 -26.41 -11.01
C LYS A 471 -2.89 -27.26 -12.25
N LYS A 472 -3.79 -26.80 -13.11
CA LYS A 472 -4.19 -27.54 -14.33
C LYS A 472 -3.03 -27.74 -15.30
N GLN A 473 -2.21 -26.71 -15.50
CA GLN A 473 -1.01 -26.78 -16.34
C GLN A 473 0.00 -27.81 -15.79
N ASN A 474 0.24 -27.79 -14.48
CA ASN A 474 1.12 -28.74 -13.79
C ASN A 474 0.59 -30.18 -13.75
N THR A 475 -0.72 -30.41 -13.92
CA THR A 475 -1.31 -31.76 -14.06
C THR A 475 -1.39 -32.26 -15.50
N ALA A 476 -1.02 -31.43 -16.49
CA ALA A 476 -1.04 -31.76 -17.91
C ALA A 476 0.38 -31.92 -18.52
N SER A 477 1.41 -31.91 -17.66
CA SER A 477 2.84 -32.02 -17.99
C SER A 477 3.46 -33.27 -17.36
#